data_AF-A0A7Y2JMI7-F1
#
_entry.id   AF-A0A7Y2JMI7-F1
#
_cell.length_a   1.000
_cell.length_b   1.000
_cell.length_c   1.000
_cell.angle_alpha   90.00
_cell.angle_beta   90.00
_cell.angle_gamma   90.00
#
_symmetry.space_group_name_H-M   'P 1'
#
loop_
_entity.id
_entity.type
_entity.pdbx_description
1 polymer ?
#
loop_
_entity_poly.entity_id
_entity_poly.type
_entity_poly.pdbx_seq_one_letter_code
_entity_poly.pdbx_strand_id
1 'polypeptide(L)'
;AKTFRTWNGSVAALTAARSADRVTIKAMAEAAAERLGNTASIARKSYIHPAVIGLADGSTTMPEKAPDIRELRRDERFLIELLETES
;
A
#
# COMPACT_ATOMS: atom_id res chain seq x y z
N ALA A 1 2.62 16.92 7.56
CA ALA A 1 1.27 16.32 7.35
C ALA A 1 1.20 15.41 6.11
N LYS A 2 1.69 15.82 4.93
CA LYS A 2 1.57 15.03 3.68
C LYS A 2 2.25 13.65 3.75
N THR A 3 3.47 13.57 4.29
CA THR A 3 4.22 12.30 4.41
C THR A 3 3.49 11.24 5.23
N PHE A 4 2.89 11.61 6.35
CA PHE A 4 2.07 10.68 7.15
C PHE A 4 0.82 10.23 6.40
N ARG A 5 0.24 11.07 5.54
CA ARG A 5 -0.92 10.68 4.72
C ARG A 5 -0.53 9.76 3.57
N THR A 6 0.60 9.99 2.91
CA THR A 6 1.11 9.08 1.85
C THR A 6 1.53 7.74 2.42
N TRP A 7 2.12 7.72 3.62
CA TRP A 7 2.40 6.48 4.34
C TRP A 7 1.11 5.71 4.65
N ASN A 8 0.17 6.33 5.36
CA ASN A 8 -1.06 5.66 5.77
C ASN A 8 -1.95 5.23 4.59
N GLY A 9 -1.95 5.99 3.48
CA GLY A 9 -2.64 5.61 2.25
C GLY A 9 -2.03 4.37 1.60
N SER A 10 -0.70 4.32 1.52
CA SER A 10 0.02 3.17 0.96
C SER A 10 -0.14 1.92 1.82
N VAL A 11 -0.09 2.05 3.15
CA VAL A 11 -0.34 0.92 4.07
C VAL A 11 -1.75 0.38 3.89
N ALA A 12 -2.78 1.24 3.87
CA ALA A 12 -4.16 0.79 3.69
C ALA A 12 -4.39 0.08 2.35
N ALA A 13 -3.79 0.62 1.27
CA ALA A 13 -3.79 -0.02 -0.04
C ALA A 13 -3.10 -1.40 -0.02
N LEU A 14 -1.93 -1.51 0.59
CA LEU A 14 -1.20 -2.76 0.73
C LEU A 14 -1.99 -3.80 1.52
N THR A 15 -2.60 -3.41 2.64
CA THR A 15 -3.47 -4.29 3.45
C THR A 15 -4.59 -4.88 2.61
N ALA A 16 -5.24 -4.05 1.78
CA ALA A 16 -6.29 -4.51 0.87
C ALA A 16 -5.74 -5.48 -0.18
N ALA A 17 -4.57 -5.20 -0.77
CA ALA A 17 -3.92 -6.11 -1.72
C ALA A 17 -3.58 -7.47 -1.10
N ARG A 18 -3.07 -7.48 0.14
CA ARG A 18 -2.70 -8.72 0.87
C ARG A 18 -3.90 -9.60 1.23
N SER A 19 -5.08 -9.00 1.37
CA SER A 19 -6.29 -9.68 1.84
C SER A 19 -7.22 -10.08 0.70
N ALA A 20 -6.90 -9.70 -0.54
CA ALA A 20 -7.74 -9.94 -1.70
C ALA A 20 -7.35 -11.23 -2.43
N ASP A 21 -8.35 -12.01 -2.85
CA ASP A 21 -8.15 -13.14 -3.76
C ASP A 21 -7.56 -12.71 -5.11
N ARG A 22 -7.93 -11.48 -5.54
CA ARG A 22 -7.40 -10.82 -6.74
C ARG A 22 -7.04 -9.38 -6.42
N VAL A 23 -5.77 -9.04 -6.55
CA VAL A 23 -5.30 -7.66 -6.39
C VAL A 23 -5.84 -6.78 -7.52
N THR A 24 -6.47 -5.67 -7.17
CA THR A 24 -6.94 -4.68 -8.14
C THR A 24 -6.63 -3.26 -7.68
N ILE A 25 -6.35 -2.37 -8.64
CA ILE A 25 -6.15 -0.94 -8.38
C ILE A 25 -7.38 -0.33 -7.69
N LYS A 26 -8.60 -0.78 -8.07
CA LYS A 26 -9.85 -0.29 -7.51
C LYS A 26 -9.92 -0.53 -6.00
N ALA A 27 -9.74 -1.78 -5.57
CA ALA A 27 -9.82 -2.14 -4.15
C ALA A 27 -8.77 -1.40 -3.30
N MET A 28 -7.53 -1.31 -3.80
CA MET A 28 -6.47 -0.56 -3.13
C MET A 28 -6.79 0.94 -3.00
N ALA A 29 -7.33 1.54 -4.06
CA ALA A 29 -7.72 2.95 -4.09
C ALA A 29 -8.89 3.26 -3.16
N GLU A 30 -9.88 2.37 -3.08
CA GLU A 30 -11.03 2.48 -2.16
C GLU A 30 -10.59 2.39 -0.70
N ALA A 31 -9.72 1.43 -0.35
CA ALA A 31 -9.20 1.29 1.00
C ALA A 31 -8.40 2.53 1.45
N ALA A 32 -7.54 3.07 0.59
CA ALA A 32 -6.80 4.29 0.88
C ALA A 32 -7.73 5.52 0.99
N ALA A 33 -8.77 5.60 0.17
CA ALA A 33 -9.77 6.65 0.21
C ALA A 33 -10.55 6.65 1.53
N GLU A 34 -11.04 5.49 1.94
CA GLU A 34 -11.74 5.29 3.22
C GLU A 34 -10.85 5.71 4.40
N ARG A 35 -9.58 5.30 4.40
CA ARG A 35 -8.63 5.63 5.46
C ARG A 35 -8.36 7.13 5.61
N LEU A 36 -8.38 7.87 4.50
CA LEU A 36 -7.90 9.26 4.41
C LEU A 36 -9.01 10.31 4.25
N GLY A 37 -10.26 9.88 4.04
CA GLY A 37 -11.40 10.75 3.76
C GLY A 37 -11.33 11.41 2.37
N ASN A 38 -10.80 10.70 1.37
CA ASN A 38 -10.65 11.20 0.01
C ASN A 38 -11.52 10.41 -0.99
N THR A 39 -11.58 10.82 -2.25
CA THR A 39 -12.09 9.96 -3.33
C THR A 39 -11.04 8.92 -3.74
N ALA A 40 -11.46 7.78 -4.29
CA ALA A 40 -10.55 6.73 -4.79
C ALA A 40 -9.55 7.27 -5.83
N SER A 41 -9.99 8.18 -6.71
CA SER A 41 -9.12 8.83 -7.70
C SER A 41 -8.03 9.68 -7.05
N ILE A 42 -8.37 10.47 -6.03
CA ILE A 42 -7.40 11.30 -5.29
C ILE A 42 -6.46 10.42 -4.45
N ALA A 43 -6.99 9.39 -3.78
CA ALA A 43 -6.18 8.44 -3.02
C ALA A 43 -5.13 7.77 -3.90
N ARG A 44 -5.55 7.19 -5.03
CA ARG A 44 -4.65 6.54 -6.00
C ARG A 44 -3.57 7.48 -6.52
N LYS A 45 -3.93 8.70 -6.94
CA LYS A 45 -2.99 9.62 -7.61
C LYS A 45 -2.00 10.29 -6.66
N SER A 46 -2.33 10.40 -5.37
CA SER A 46 -1.59 11.29 -4.46
C SER A 46 -1.17 10.68 -3.14
N TYR A 47 -1.67 9.49 -2.78
CA TYR A 47 -1.48 8.91 -1.45
C TYR A 47 -1.09 7.42 -1.45
N ILE A 48 -1.00 6.77 -2.61
CA ILE A 48 -0.54 5.38 -2.74
C ILE A 48 0.80 5.38 -3.48
N HIS A 49 1.80 4.67 -2.94
CA HIS A 49 3.09 4.50 -3.59
C HIS A 49 2.95 3.70 -4.91
N PRO A 50 3.67 4.07 -5.99
CA PRO A 50 3.65 3.33 -7.26
C PRO A 50 3.90 1.83 -7.13
N ALA A 51 4.88 1.40 -6.30
CA ALA A 51 5.13 -0.02 -6.02
C ALA A 51 3.89 -0.79 -5.57
N VAL A 52 3.06 -0.19 -4.71
CA VAL A 52 1.82 -0.80 -4.22
C VAL A 52 0.81 -0.92 -5.36
N ILE A 53 0.73 0.07 -6.25
CA ILE A 53 -0.12 0.00 -7.45
C ILE A 53 0.36 -1.10 -8.40
N GLY A 54 1.68 -1.27 -8.56
CA GLY A 54 2.30 -2.29 -9.41
C GLY A 54 2.00 -3.72 -9.00
N LEU A 55 1.51 -3.96 -7.78
CA LEU A 55 1.00 -5.27 -7.36
C LEU A 55 -0.21 -5.74 -8.20
N ALA A 56 -0.98 -4.81 -8.77
CA ALA A 56 -2.17 -5.15 -9.55
C ALA A 56 -1.86 -5.59 -10.99
N ASP A 57 -0.75 -5.13 -11.57
CA ASP A 57 -0.33 -5.47 -12.94
C ASP A 57 0.91 -6.38 -12.97
N GLY A 58 1.45 -6.74 -11.81
CA GLY A 58 2.59 -7.64 -11.67
C GLY A 58 3.95 -6.99 -11.89
N SER A 59 4.01 -5.66 -12.08
CA SER A 59 5.28 -4.93 -12.13
C SER A 59 6.00 -4.91 -10.79
N THR A 60 5.27 -5.12 -9.69
CA THR A 60 5.81 -5.35 -8.35
C THR A 60 5.30 -6.67 -7.81
N THR A 61 6.13 -7.38 -7.04
CA THR A 61 5.75 -8.62 -6.35
C THR A 61 5.52 -8.35 -4.86
N MET A 62 4.46 -8.94 -4.29
CA MET A 62 4.21 -8.85 -2.85
C MET A 62 5.34 -9.56 -2.09
N PRO A 63 5.94 -8.95 -1.05
CA PRO A 63 6.99 -9.61 -0.30
C PRO A 63 6.43 -10.81 0.47
N GLU A 64 7.17 -11.92 0.48
CA GLU A 64 6.77 -13.14 1.18
C GLU A 64 6.82 -12.97 2.71
N LYS A 65 7.80 -12.21 3.19
CA LYS A 65 8.03 -11.92 4.60
C LYS A 65 8.18 -10.44 4.84
N ALA A 66 7.93 -10.02 6.07
CA ALA A 66 8.20 -8.68 6.53
C ALA A 66 9.39 -8.70 7.51
N PRO A 67 10.22 -7.65 7.58
CA PRO A 67 11.28 -7.53 8.56
C PRO A 67 10.71 -7.51 9.98
N ASP A 68 11.51 -7.90 10.97
CA ASP A 68 11.11 -7.85 12.37
C ASP A 68 11.46 -6.51 13.03
N ILE A 69 10.59 -5.52 12.82
CA ILE A 69 10.73 -4.16 13.36
C ILE A 69 9.67 -3.96 14.45
N ARG A 70 10.09 -3.96 15.73
CA ARG A 70 9.19 -3.97 16.90
C ARG A 70 8.17 -2.84 16.96
N GLU A 71 8.48 -1.68 16.39
CA GLU A 71 7.64 -0.47 16.48
C GLU A 71 6.59 -0.35 15.36
N LEU A 72 6.62 -1.26 14.39
CA LEU A 72 5.77 -1.17 13.20
C LEU A 72 4.72 -2.26 13.15
N ARG A 73 3.51 -1.88 12.72
CA ARG A 73 2.44 -2.85 12.45
C ARG A 73 2.84 -3.76 11.30
N ARG A 74 2.23 -4.94 11.21
CA ARG A 74 2.57 -5.96 10.19
C ARG A 74 2.62 -5.38 8.78
N ASP A 75 1.58 -4.65 8.36
CA ASP A 75 1.49 -4.12 6.99
C ASP A 75 2.39 -2.90 6.75
N GLU A 76 2.79 -2.19 7.81
CA GLU A 76 3.84 -1.18 7.73
C GLU A 76 5.18 -1.82 7.41
N ARG A 77 5.48 -2.97 8.02
CA ARG A 77 6.71 -3.72 7.77
C ARG A 77 6.73 -4.32 6.37
N PHE A 78 5.61 -4.85 5.89
CA PHE A 78 5.50 -5.27 4.49
C PHE A 78 5.66 -4.11 3.51
N LEU A 79 5.17 -2.91 3.85
CA LEU A 79 5.38 -1.75 3.01
C LEU A 79 6.87 -1.40 2.94
N ILE A 80 7.61 -1.43 4.06
CA ILE A 80 9.06 -1.21 4.06
C ILE A 80 9.76 -2.20 3.13
N GLU A 81 9.54 -3.50 3.34
CA GLU A 81 10.18 -4.55 2.52
C GLU A 81 9.91 -4.34 1.03
N LEU A 82 8.67 -4.00 0.67
CA LEU A 82 8.27 -3.74 -0.70
C LEU A 82 9.05 -2.58 -1.33
N LEU A 83 9.23 -1.49 -0.58
CA LEU A 83 9.92 -0.29 -1.05
C LEU A 83 11.44 -0.47 -1.09
N GLU A 84 12.00 -1.27 -0.19
CA GLU A 84 13.43 -1.61 -0.20
C GLU A 84 13.79 -2.54 -1.37
N THR A 85 12.86 -3.40 -1.80
CA THR A 85 13.07 -4.33 -2.94
C THR A 85 12.91 -3.65 -4.31
N GLU A 86 12.26 -2.47 -4.38
CA GLU A 86 12.14 -1.66 -5.61
C GLU A 86 13.44 -0.91 -5.96
N SER A 87 14.35 -0.73 -4.98
CA SER A 87 15.61 0.03 -5.11
C SER A 87 16.79 -0.84 -5.55
#